data_AF-F8PIA2-F1
#
_entry.id   AF-F8PIA2-F1
#
_cell.length_a   1.000
_cell.length_b   1.000
_cell.length_c   1.000
_cell.angle_alpha   90.00
_cell.angle_beta   90.00
_cell.angle_gamma   90.00
#
_symmetry.space_group_name_H-M   'P 1'
#
loop_
_entity.id
_entity.type
_entity.pdbx_description
1 polymer ?
#
loop_
_entity_poly.entity_id
_entity_poly.type
_entity_poly.pdbx_seq_one_letter_code
_entity_poly.pdbx_strand_id
1 'polypeptide(L)'
;YIAWKKSNGTVKAYELHAQVLQQATQLEILSLYAVQKLAGSLSKVAPERFDMCPRSCIAYTGDFKDLQACPHILKGQTTCGEKHY
;
A
#
# COMPACT_ATOMS: atom_id res chain seq x y z
N TYR A 1 -13.84 -4.41 18.23
CA TYR A 1 -13.82 -5.18 16.97
C TYR A 1 -14.89 -4.76 15.95
N ILE A 2 -16.14 -4.44 16.37
CA ILE A 2 -17.22 -4.02 15.45
C ILE A 2 -16.88 -2.76 14.64
N ALA A 3 -16.26 -1.74 15.26
CA ALA A 3 -15.85 -0.50 14.58
C ALA A 3 -14.76 -0.71 13.50
N TRP A 4 -13.87 -1.68 13.69
CA TRP A 4 -12.84 -2.06 12.71
C TRP A 4 -13.43 -2.82 11.52
N LYS A 5 -14.33 -3.76 11.76
CA LYS A 5 -15.03 -4.48 10.67
C LYS A 5 -15.93 -3.56 9.84
N LYS A 6 -16.60 -2.59 10.48
CA LYS A 6 -17.53 -1.67 9.79
C LYS A 6 -16.84 -0.66 8.86
N SER A 7 -15.54 -0.51 8.98
CA SER A 7 -14.80 0.59 8.38
C SER A 7 -13.83 0.15 7.29
N ASN A 8 -13.90 -1.13 6.91
CA ASN A 8 -13.10 -1.79 5.87
C ASN A 8 -11.59 -1.60 6.02
N GLY A 9 -11.09 -1.37 7.25
CA GLY A 9 -9.65 -1.19 7.50
C GLY A 9 -9.03 -0.01 6.74
N THR A 10 -9.82 1.02 6.41
CA THR A 10 -9.31 2.22 5.72
C THR A 10 -8.45 3.09 6.64
N VAL A 11 -7.66 4.02 6.08
CA VAL A 11 -6.92 4.99 6.90
C VAL A 11 -7.87 5.80 7.79
N LYS A 12 -9.02 6.22 7.22
CA LYS A 12 -10.03 6.99 7.96
C LYS A 12 -10.64 6.20 9.12
N ALA A 13 -10.84 4.90 8.93
CA ALA A 13 -11.28 4.01 9.98
C ALA A 13 -10.37 4.02 11.20
N TYR A 14 -9.07 3.91 10.93
CA TYR A 14 -8.04 3.85 11.94
C TYR A 14 -8.05 5.14 12.76
N GLU A 15 -8.07 6.30 12.09
CA GLU A 15 -8.13 7.62 12.74
C GLU A 15 -9.35 7.77 13.66
N LEU A 16 -10.54 7.41 13.16
CA LEU A 16 -11.78 7.51 13.95
C LEU A 16 -11.74 6.56 15.16
N HIS A 17 -11.20 5.35 15.00
CA HIS A 17 -11.08 4.43 16.12
C HIS A 17 -10.03 4.88 17.15
N ALA A 18 -8.90 5.44 16.68
CA ALA A 18 -7.87 6.00 17.53
C ALA A 18 -8.42 7.11 18.44
N GLN A 19 -9.29 7.99 17.91
CA GLN A 19 -9.95 9.03 18.70
C GLN A 19 -10.81 8.45 19.83
N VAL A 20 -11.61 7.42 19.54
CA VAL A 20 -12.44 6.74 20.56
C VAL A 20 -11.57 6.11 21.65
N LEU A 21 -10.48 5.45 21.27
CA LEU A 21 -9.56 4.82 22.22
C LEU A 21 -8.82 5.86 23.07
N GLN A 22 -8.37 6.94 22.45
CA GLN A 22 -7.71 8.05 23.14
C GLN A 22 -8.65 8.65 24.19
N GLN A 23 -9.91 8.93 23.84
CA GLN A 23 -10.91 9.44 24.78
C GLN A 23 -11.25 8.48 25.92
N ALA A 24 -11.22 7.16 25.67
CA ALA A 24 -11.55 6.16 26.68
C ALA A 24 -10.38 5.86 27.64
N THR A 25 -9.14 5.98 27.17
CA THR A 25 -7.94 5.56 27.91
C THR A 25 -7.08 6.73 28.39
N GLN A 26 -7.28 7.92 27.83
CA GLN A 26 -6.41 9.10 27.98
C GLN A 26 -4.94 8.84 27.63
N LEU A 27 -4.70 7.82 26.81
CA LEU A 27 -3.39 7.53 26.24
C LEU A 27 -3.29 8.10 24.84
N GLU A 28 -2.10 8.55 24.47
CA GLU A 28 -1.80 8.89 23.09
C GLU A 28 -1.85 7.64 22.22
N ILE A 29 -2.68 7.67 21.18
CA ILE A 29 -2.75 6.59 20.19
C ILE A 29 -1.88 6.94 19.00
N LEU A 30 -0.91 6.07 18.70
CA LEU A 30 0.00 6.23 17.59
C LEU A 30 -0.73 6.37 16.24
N SER A 31 -0.17 7.19 15.35
CA SER A 31 -0.65 7.29 13.98
C SER A 31 -0.49 5.95 13.24
N LEU A 32 -1.29 5.74 12.19
CA LEU A 32 -1.21 4.52 11.37
C LEU A 32 0.22 4.30 10.83
N TYR A 33 0.88 5.37 10.39
CA TYR A 33 2.26 5.32 9.93
C TYR A 33 3.23 4.86 11.03
N ALA A 34 3.12 5.42 12.24
CA ALA A 34 3.98 5.06 13.37
C ALA A 34 3.78 3.59 13.78
N VAL A 35 2.52 3.11 13.79
CA VAL A 35 2.22 1.69 14.05
C VAL A 35 2.77 0.79 12.96
N GLN A 36 2.64 1.13 11.68
CA GLN A 36 3.23 0.35 10.58
C GLN A 36 4.75 0.27 10.71
N LYS A 37 5.42 1.39 11.04
CA LYS A 37 6.87 1.43 11.24
C LYS A 37 7.30 0.56 12.43
N LEU A 38 6.59 0.65 13.55
CA LEU A 38 6.85 -0.14 14.75
C LEU A 38 6.59 -1.64 14.51
N ALA A 39 5.48 -1.98 13.84
CA ALA A 39 5.17 -3.36 13.48
C ALA A 39 6.26 -3.95 12.57
N GLY A 40 6.76 -3.18 11.60
CA GLY A 40 7.86 -3.60 10.74
C GLY A 40 9.18 -3.80 11.51
N SER A 41 9.51 -2.92 12.46
CA SER A 41 10.74 -3.09 13.26
C SER A 41 10.67 -4.31 14.20
N LEU A 42 9.50 -4.60 14.77
CA LEU A 42 9.32 -5.74 15.68
C LEU A 42 9.25 -7.08 14.93
N SER A 43 8.49 -7.14 13.84
CA SER A 43 8.28 -8.37 13.08
C SER A 43 9.40 -8.68 12.09
N LYS A 44 10.28 -7.71 11.82
CA LYS A 44 11.25 -7.74 10.71
C LYS A 44 10.59 -7.93 9.33
N VAL A 45 9.28 -7.69 9.23
CA VAL A 45 8.55 -7.65 7.96
C VAL A 45 8.66 -6.23 7.41
N ALA A 46 9.33 -6.09 6.28
CA ALA A 46 9.44 -4.82 5.58
C ALA A 46 8.68 -4.89 4.25
N PRO A 47 8.05 -3.78 3.81
CA PRO A 47 7.44 -3.73 2.49
C PRO A 47 8.53 -3.83 1.42
N GLU A 48 8.35 -4.73 0.47
CA GLU A 48 9.19 -4.80 -0.72
C GLU A 48 8.62 -3.87 -1.79
N ARG A 49 9.49 -3.05 -2.39
CA ARG A 49 9.11 -2.13 -3.46
C ARG A 49 9.59 -2.72 -4.77
N PHE A 50 8.66 -2.83 -5.72
CA PHE A 50 8.96 -3.24 -7.08
C PHE A 50 8.74 -2.06 -8.01
N ASP A 51 9.64 -1.92 -8.98
CA ASP A 51 9.43 -1.02 -10.09
C ASP A 51 8.28 -1.56 -10.95
N MET A 52 7.30 -0.72 -11.23
CA MET A 52 6.11 -1.10 -11.98
C MET A 52 5.75 -0.05 -13.00
N CYS A 53 5.14 -0.52 -14.09
CA CYS A 53 4.47 0.37 -15.04
C CYS A 53 3.53 1.35 -14.29
N PRO A 54 3.50 2.66 -14.62
CA PRO A 54 2.61 3.63 -13.98
C PRO A 54 1.12 3.26 -14.04
N ARG A 55 0.72 2.48 -15.06
CA ARG A 55 -0.64 1.92 -15.21
C ARG A 55 -0.84 0.58 -14.51
N SER A 56 0.12 0.16 -13.70
CA SER A 56 0.15 -1.10 -12.93
C SER A 56 -0.04 -2.35 -13.79
N CYS A 57 0.42 -2.33 -15.05
CA CYS A 57 0.25 -3.45 -15.98
C CYS A 57 1.22 -4.61 -15.70
N ILE A 58 2.49 -4.30 -15.41
CA ILE A 58 3.55 -5.25 -15.10
C ILE A 58 4.51 -4.65 -14.07
N ALA A 59 5.26 -5.51 -13.39
CA ALA A 59 6.45 -5.15 -12.64
C ALA A 59 7.71 -5.39 -13.49
N TYR A 60 8.66 -4.45 -13.47
CA TYR A 60 9.95 -4.56 -14.13
C TYR A 60 10.92 -5.38 -13.27
N THR A 61 10.60 -6.65 -13.11
CA THR A 61 11.39 -7.61 -12.32
C THR A 61 11.71 -8.84 -13.16
N GLY A 62 12.76 -9.58 -12.79
CA GLY A 62 13.18 -10.79 -13.50
C GLY A 62 13.43 -10.53 -14.99
N ASP A 63 12.69 -11.25 -15.84
CA ASP A 63 12.79 -11.17 -17.30
C ASP A 63 12.36 -9.80 -17.88
N PHE A 64 11.60 -9.01 -17.12
CA PHE A 64 11.11 -7.70 -17.55
C PHE A 64 12.00 -6.53 -17.10
N LYS A 65 13.05 -6.78 -16.32
CA LYS A 65 13.85 -5.73 -15.65
C LYS A 65 14.48 -4.70 -16.61
N ASP A 66 14.86 -5.12 -17.82
CA ASP A 66 15.59 -4.30 -18.78
C ASP A 66 14.67 -3.62 -19.81
N LEU A 67 13.35 -3.86 -19.74
CA LEU A 67 12.39 -3.26 -20.66
C LEU A 67 12.30 -1.75 -20.45
N GLN A 68 12.36 -0.99 -21.54
CA GLN A 68 12.27 0.47 -21.52
C GLN A 68 10.82 0.99 -21.65
N ALA A 69 9.89 0.11 -22.02
CA ALA A 69 8.48 0.44 -22.16
C ALA A 69 7.60 -0.78 -21.82
N CYS A 70 6.39 -0.50 -21.35
CA CYS A 70 5.43 -1.52 -20.95
C CYS A 70 4.93 -2.32 -22.16
N PRO A 71 5.17 -3.65 -22.23
CA PRO A 71 4.76 -4.51 -23.34
C PRO A 71 3.31 -5.00 -23.21
N HIS A 72 2.62 -4.68 -22.12
CA HIS A 72 1.30 -5.21 -21.83
C HIS A 72 0.24 -4.73 -22.83
N ILE A 73 -0.59 -5.64 -23.32
CA ILE A 73 -1.70 -5.32 -24.24
C ILE A 73 -2.96 -5.02 -23.42
N LEU A 74 -3.50 -3.81 -23.56
CA LEU A 74 -4.74 -3.43 -22.89
C LEU A 74 -5.93 -4.12 -23.57
N LYS A 75 -7.02 -4.36 -22.81
CA LYS A 75 -8.27 -4.91 -23.37
C LYS A 75 -8.83 -3.93 -24.40
N GLY A 76 -8.65 -4.24 -25.69
CA GLY A 76 -8.92 -3.33 -26.80
C GLY A 76 -7.81 -3.19 -27.85
N GLN A 77 -6.77 -4.04 -27.79
CA GLN A 77 -5.71 -4.25 -28.80
C GLN A 77 -4.54 -3.26 -28.82
N THR A 78 -4.58 -2.17 -28.06
CA THR A 78 -3.44 -1.23 -27.99
C THR A 78 -2.43 -1.66 -26.91
N THR A 79 -1.15 -1.68 -27.26
CA THR A 79 -0.04 -1.84 -26.31
C THR A 79 0.00 -0.65 -25.35
N CYS A 80 0.24 -0.90 -24.06
CA CYS A 80 0.34 0.14 -23.04
C CYS A 80 1.42 1.17 -23.39
N GLY A 81 2.64 0.73 -23.74
CA GLY A 81 3.70 1.58 -24.28
C GLY A 81 4.29 2.62 -23.32
N GLU A 82 3.84 2.66 -22.06
CA GLU A 82 4.35 3.59 -21.05
C GLU A 82 5.84 3.38 -20.81
N LYS A 83 6.60 4.48 -20.72
CA LYS A 83 8.03 4.43 -20.45
C LYS A 83 8.31 3.91 -19.04
N HIS A 84 9.37 3.12 -18.92
CA HIS A 84 10.01 2.81 -17.65
C HIS A 84 10.82 4.04 -17.21
N TYR A 85 10.71 4.43 -15.93
CA TYR A 85 11.32 5.65 -15.36
C TYR A 85 12.33 5.29 -14.28
#